data_AF-A0A1G6Q574-F1
#
_entry.id   AF-A0A1G6Q574-F1
#
_cell.length_a   1.000
_cell.length_b   1.000
_cell.length_c   1.000
_cell.angle_alpha   90.00
_cell.angle_beta   90.00
_cell.angle_gamma   90.00
#
_symmetry.space_group_name_H-M   'P 1'
#
loop_
_entity.id
_entity.type
_entity.pdbx_description
1 polymer ?
#
loop_
_entity_poly.entity_id
_entity_poly.type
_entity_poly.pdbx_seq_one_letter_code
_entity_poly.pdbx_strand_id
1 'polypeptide(L)'
;MRTPNQTLVLENCTIQLYDETGYESDSSDYLHVYEKIYISGNHRQTTSSVGIELIVDDLVIASCLINSEGGATAITENTILISYNSLVICCSNTVFKLSLPSLSLEWKTVADAFTCFGIYYLEEDYLVHGELELSRLDKTGKILWQNGGRDIWTTLEGKYNIEICDNYILAVDWTYTAYKFSFDGRVLEEYQVSQKNQFGNTPERKKKWWKW
;
A
#
# COMPACT_ATOMS: atom_id res chain seq x y z
N MET A 1 -6.93 -19.05 -18.50
CA MET A 1 -6.37 -17.68 -18.47
C MET A 1 -6.35 -17.24 -17.03
N ARG A 2 -5.23 -16.70 -16.56
CA ARG A 2 -5.17 -16.10 -15.24
C ARG A 2 -6.01 -14.83 -15.21
N THR A 3 -6.69 -14.58 -14.10
CA THR A 3 -7.46 -13.34 -13.91
C THR A 3 -6.65 -12.41 -13.02
N PRO A 4 -6.41 -11.15 -13.43
CA PRO A 4 -5.75 -10.18 -12.57
C PRO A 4 -6.63 -9.84 -11.38
N ASN A 5 -6.01 -9.72 -10.20
CA ASN A 5 -6.66 -9.25 -8.98
C ASN A 5 -7.00 -7.76 -9.10
N GLN A 6 -6.14 -6.99 -9.79
CA GLN A 6 -6.38 -5.59 -10.09
C GLN A 6 -5.83 -5.24 -11.47
N THR A 7 -6.55 -4.36 -12.17
CA THR A 7 -6.12 -3.80 -13.46
C THR A 7 -6.15 -2.28 -13.39
N LEU A 8 -5.02 -1.64 -13.69
CA LEU A 8 -4.92 -0.19 -13.80
C LEU A 8 -4.79 0.17 -15.28
N VAL A 9 -5.73 0.96 -15.79
CA VAL A 9 -5.69 1.46 -17.17
C VAL A 9 -5.10 2.85 -17.16
N LEU A 10 -3.91 3.00 -17.72
CA LEU A 10 -3.24 4.28 -17.96
C LEU A 10 -3.45 4.69 -19.43
N GLU A 11 -3.08 5.93 -19.77
CA GLU A 11 -3.30 6.49 -21.11
C GLU A 11 -2.70 5.63 -22.23
N ASN A 12 -1.49 5.08 -22.02
CA ASN A 12 -0.73 4.36 -23.03
C ASN A 12 -0.42 2.90 -22.67
N CYS A 13 -0.87 2.42 -21.51
CA CYS A 13 -0.60 1.06 -21.08
C CYS A 13 -1.62 0.59 -20.04
N THR A 14 -1.69 -0.73 -19.86
CA THR A 14 -2.43 -1.37 -18.78
C THR A 14 -1.47 -2.07 -17.85
N ILE A 15 -1.63 -1.91 -16.55
CA ILE A 15 -0.89 -2.65 -15.53
C ILE A 15 -1.83 -3.70 -14.94
N GLN A 16 -1.45 -4.96 -15.02
CA GLN A 16 -2.18 -6.07 -14.42
C GLN A 16 -1.39 -6.58 -13.22
N LEU A 17 -2.09 -6.73 -12.11
CA LEU A 17 -1.53 -7.21 -10.86
C LEU A 17 -2.21 -8.51 -10.47
N TYR A 18 -1.40 -9.45 -10.01
CA TYR A 18 -1.86 -10.78 -9.69
C TYR A 18 -1.30 -11.25 -8.36
N ASP A 19 -2.15 -11.93 -7.59
CA ASP A 19 -1.72 -12.63 -6.39
C ASP A 19 -0.94 -13.88 -6.80
N GLU A 20 0.34 -13.87 -6.45
CA GLU A 20 1.31 -14.94 -6.67
C GLU A 20 1.70 -15.62 -5.37
N THR A 21 0.96 -15.39 -4.28
CA THR A 21 1.32 -15.96 -2.98
C THR A 21 1.33 -17.49 -3.08
N GLY A 22 2.47 -18.10 -2.74
CA GLY A 22 2.73 -19.53 -2.96
C GLY A 22 3.47 -19.86 -4.27
N TYR A 23 3.91 -18.85 -5.03
CA TYR A 23 4.78 -19.03 -6.19
C TYR A 23 6.15 -19.60 -5.75
N GLU A 24 6.46 -20.80 -6.23
CA GLU A 24 7.77 -21.45 -6.06
C GLU A 24 8.54 -21.42 -7.38
N SER A 25 9.60 -20.60 -7.43
CA SER A 25 10.43 -20.40 -8.64
C SER A 25 11.10 -21.67 -9.17
N ASP A 26 11.24 -22.70 -8.34
CA ASP A 26 11.97 -23.94 -8.63
C ASP A 26 11.08 -25.12 -9.04
N SER A 27 9.75 -24.95 -9.10
CA SER A 27 8.89 -25.98 -9.67
C SER A 27 8.88 -25.83 -11.20
N SER A 28 9.15 -26.92 -11.90
CA SER A 28 9.05 -27.05 -13.36
C SER A 28 7.65 -26.79 -13.91
N ASP A 29 6.68 -26.49 -13.04
CA ASP A 29 5.25 -26.58 -13.28
C ASP A 29 4.62 -25.18 -13.48
N TYR A 30 5.34 -24.09 -13.24
CA TYR A 30 4.85 -22.75 -13.57
C TYR A 30 5.24 -22.34 -15.00
N LEU A 31 4.21 -22.18 -15.85
CA LEU A 31 4.31 -21.75 -17.24
C LEU A 31 4.87 -20.31 -17.43
N HIS A 32 5.07 -19.55 -16.36
CA HIS A 32 5.39 -18.12 -16.41
C HIS A 32 6.57 -17.74 -15.52
N VAL A 33 7.55 -17.10 -16.16
CA VAL A 33 8.76 -16.55 -15.53
C VAL A 33 8.66 -15.03 -15.66
N TYR A 34 8.64 -14.32 -14.53
CA TYR A 34 8.75 -12.86 -14.52
C TYR A 34 10.17 -12.45 -14.92
N GLU A 35 10.30 -11.39 -15.71
CA GLU A 35 11.60 -10.89 -16.14
C GLU A 35 12.46 -10.45 -14.95
N LYS A 36 11.84 -9.85 -13.94
CA LYS A 36 12.50 -9.30 -12.75
C LYS A 36 11.88 -9.85 -11.48
N ILE A 37 12.71 -10.09 -10.46
CA ILE A 37 12.24 -10.54 -9.15
C ILE A 37 12.86 -9.65 -8.08
N TYR A 38 12.02 -9.07 -7.22
CA TYR A 38 12.42 -8.23 -6.10
C TYR A 38 11.90 -8.83 -4.80
N ILE A 39 12.79 -9.03 -3.84
CA ILE A 39 12.45 -9.67 -2.55
C ILE A 39 12.83 -8.72 -1.42
N SER A 40 11.92 -8.46 -0.50
CA SER A 40 12.20 -7.83 0.79
C SER A 40 12.17 -8.88 1.90
N GLY A 41 13.17 -8.88 2.79
CA GLY A 41 13.30 -9.89 3.84
C GLY A 41 13.81 -11.24 3.32
N ASN A 42 13.42 -12.31 4.03
CA ASN A 42 13.85 -13.67 3.75
C ASN A 42 12.97 -14.34 2.67
N HIS A 43 13.58 -14.69 1.54
CA HIS A 43 12.91 -15.39 0.42
C HIS A 43 12.17 -16.68 0.78
N ARG A 44 12.44 -17.30 1.94
CA ARG A 44 11.76 -18.51 2.42
C ARG A 44 10.59 -18.25 3.36
N GLN A 45 10.36 -16.99 3.72
CA GLN A 45 9.35 -16.56 4.69
C GLN A 45 8.42 -15.50 4.10
N THR A 46 8.36 -15.43 2.77
CA THR A 46 7.47 -14.50 2.08
C THR A 46 6.02 -14.91 2.32
N THR A 47 5.19 -13.92 2.66
CA THR A 47 3.77 -14.12 2.98
C THR A 47 2.85 -13.47 1.96
N SER A 48 3.39 -12.58 1.14
CA SER A 48 2.71 -12.09 -0.06
C SER A 48 3.69 -11.98 -1.22
N SER A 49 3.16 -12.31 -2.39
CA SER A 49 3.85 -12.24 -3.66
C SER A 49 2.91 -11.60 -4.67
N VAL A 50 3.37 -10.57 -5.36
CA VAL A 50 2.56 -9.86 -6.36
C VAL A 50 3.28 -9.91 -7.70
N GLY A 51 2.65 -10.59 -8.64
CA GLY A 51 3.01 -10.57 -10.05
C GLY A 51 2.50 -9.30 -10.72
N ILE A 52 3.34 -8.64 -11.49
CA ILE A 52 3.02 -7.37 -12.15
C ILE A 52 3.41 -7.48 -13.61
N GLU A 53 2.46 -7.20 -14.49
CA GLU A 53 2.65 -7.16 -15.94
C GLU A 53 2.21 -5.80 -16.46
N LEU A 54 3.02 -5.23 -17.34
CA LEU A 54 2.69 -3.99 -18.05
C LEU A 54 2.47 -4.31 -19.52
N ILE A 55 1.30 -3.91 -20.02
CA ILE A 55 0.77 -4.30 -21.32
C ILE A 55 0.58 -3.06 -22.19
N VAL A 56 1.09 -3.11 -23.42
CA VAL A 56 0.89 -2.11 -24.47
C VAL A 56 0.48 -2.85 -25.73
N ASP A 57 -0.60 -2.42 -26.39
CA ASP A 57 -1.13 -3.05 -27.62
C ASP A 57 -1.27 -4.58 -27.49
N ASP A 58 -1.84 -5.05 -26.37
CA ASP A 58 -2.04 -6.47 -26.02
C ASP A 58 -0.75 -7.30 -25.84
N LEU A 59 0.42 -6.66 -25.78
CA LEU A 59 1.71 -7.29 -25.54
C LEU A 59 2.25 -6.93 -24.15
N VAL A 60 2.68 -7.93 -23.38
CA VAL A 60 3.43 -7.72 -22.14
C VAL A 60 4.82 -7.19 -22.51
N ILE A 61 5.11 -5.93 -22.16
CA ILE A 61 6.39 -5.27 -22.46
C ILE A 61 7.35 -5.24 -21.27
N ALA A 62 6.85 -5.46 -20.06
CA ALA A 62 7.64 -5.62 -18.86
C ALA A 62 6.87 -6.48 -17.85
N SER A 63 7.59 -7.30 -17.08
CA SER A 63 6.99 -8.05 -15.98
C SER A 63 7.94 -8.16 -14.79
N CYS A 64 7.39 -8.11 -13.58
CA CYS A 64 8.16 -8.38 -12.38
C CYS A 64 7.34 -9.08 -11.30
N LEU A 65 8.02 -9.82 -10.44
CA LEU A 65 7.49 -10.37 -9.20
C LEU A 65 8.06 -9.59 -8.01
N ILE A 66 7.21 -9.08 -7.14
CA ILE A 66 7.63 -8.57 -5.83
C ILE A 66 7.21 -9.54 -4.73
N ASN A 67 8.08 -9.75 -3.73
CA ASN A 67 7.82 -10.62 -2.60
C ASN A 67 8.25 -9.94 -1.30
N SER A 68 7.50 -10.17 -0.23
CA SER A 68 7.89 -9.70 1.10
C SER A 68 7.42 -10.63 2.21
N GLU A 69 8.08 -10.54 3.36
CA GLU A 69 7.69 -11.17 4.63
C GLU A 69 6.78 -10.24 5.46
N GLY A 70 6.27 -10.75 6.59
CA GLY A 70 5.32 -10.07 7.46
C GLY A 70 3.93 -10.73 7.44
N GLY A 71 2.88 -9.98 7.72
CA GLY A 71 1.50 -10.41 7.45
C GLY A 71 1.14 -10.27 5.97
N ALA A 72 0.02 -10.87 5.57
CA ALA A 72 -0.41 -10.86 4.18
C ALA A 72 -1.10 -9.53 3.80
N THR A 73 -0.77 -9.00 2.62
CA THR A 73 -1.40 -7.80 2.07
C THR A 73 -2.22 -8.16 0.84
N ALA A 74 -3.51 -7.80 0.84
CA ALA A 74 -4.36 -7.98 -0.32
C ALA A 74 -4.06 -6.95 -1.43
N ILE A 75 -4.18 -7.36 -2.68
CA ILE A 75 -4.11 -6.46 -3.84
C ILE A 75 -5.46 -5.73 -3.94
N THR A 76 -5.48 -4.45 -3.58
CA THR A 76 -6.68 -3.60 -3.58
C THR A 76 -6.33 -2.19 -4.06
N GLU A 77 -7.33 -1.36 -4.31
CA GLU A 77 -7.12 0.05 -4.67
C GLU A 77 -6.37 0.87 -3.60
N ASN A 78 -6.43 0.45 -2.33
CA ASN A 78 -5.76 1.16 -1.23
C ASN A 78 -4.29 0.73 -1.07
N THR A 79 -3.88 -0.39 -1.66
CA THR A 79 -2.51 -0.90 -1.56
C THR A 79 -1.64 -0.52 -2.74
N ILE A 80 -2.18 0.29 -3.67
CA ILE A 80 -1.54 0.65 -4.93
C ILE A 80 -1.70 2.14 -5.22
N LEU A 81 -0.64 2.77 -5.70
CA LEU A 81 -0.61 4.17 -6.09
C LEU A 81 0.20 4.35 -7.37
N ILE A 82 -0.28 5.18 -8.29
CA ILE A 82 0.55 5.69 -9.39
C ILE A 82 1.09 7.04 -8.98
N SER A 83 2.43 7.16 -8.94
CA SER A 83 3.12 8.32 -8.42
C SER A 83 4.44 8.60 -9.10
N TYR A 84 4.61 9.84 -9.57
CA TYR A 84 5.84 10.30 -10.23
C TYR A 84 6.35 9.37 -11.34
N ASN A 85 5.42 8.89 -12.19
CA ASN A 85 5.71 7.92 -13.25
C ASN A 85 6.25 6.57 -12.72
N SER A 86 5.78 6.17 -11.55
CA SER A 86 6.12 4.90 -10.91
C SER A 86 4.86 4.26 -10.33
N LEU A 87 4.88 2.94 -10.23
CA LEU A 87 3.93 2.15 -9.44
C LEU A 87 4.48 2.05 -8.01
N VAL A 88 3.72 2.51 -7.02
CA VAL A 88 4.01 2.32 -5.61
C VAL A 88 3.01 1.32 -5.03
N ILE A 89 3.48 0.29 -4.35
CA ILE A 89 2.63 -0.84 -3.93
C ILE A 89 3.06 -1.41 -2.59
N CYS A 90 2.07 -1.68 -1.73
CA CYS A 90 2.26 -2.46 -0.49
C CYS A 90 2.29 -3.95 -0.82
N CYS A 91 3.27 -4.66 -0.26
CA CYS A 91 3.39 -6.11 -0.29
C CYS A 91 3.91 -6.58 1.07
N SER A 92 3.06 -7.27 1.83
CA SER A 92 3.25 -7.58 3.25
C SER A 92 3.68 -6.34 4.05
N ASN A 93 4.78 -6.40 4.80
CA ASN A 93 5.29 -5.30 5.61
C ASN A 93 6.08 -4.22 4.83
N THR A 94 6.22 -4.37 3.51
CA THR A 94 7.09 -3.55 2.68
C THR A 94 6.31 -2.77 1.62
N VAL A 95 6.72 -1.52 1.39
CA VAL A 95 6.30 -0.73 0.23
C VAL A 95 7.39 -0.78 -0.83
N PHE A 96 7.01 -1.04 -2.07
CA PHE A 96 7.89 -1.02 -3.24
C PHE A 96 7.53 0.15 -4.15
N LYS A 97 8.53 0.79 -4.75
CA LYS A 97 8.35 1.73 -5.87
C LYS A 97 9.08 1.23 -7.10
N LEU A 98 8.34 1.05 -8.18
CA LEU A 98 8.79 0.52 -9.45
C LEU A 98 8.58 1.57 -10.54
N SER A 99 9.64 1.92 -11.25
CA SER A 99 9.58 2.88 -12.37
C SER A 99 8.69 2.38 -13.51
N LEU A 100 7.92 3.26 -14.14
CA LEU A 100 7.17 2.95 -15.36
C LEU A 100 7.89 3.51 -16.61
N PRO A 101 7.85 2.79 -17.75
CA PRO A 101 7.18 1.50 -17.96
C PRO A 101 8.06 0.28 -17.60
N SER A 102 9.31 0.48 -17.18
CA SER A 102 10.28 -0.63 -17.11
C SER A 102 10.07 -1.62 -15.96
N LEU A 103 9.23 -1.29 -14.98
CA LEU A 103 9.07 -1.99 -13.70
C LEU A 103 10.41 -2.18 -12.95
N SER A 104 11.38 -1.29 -13.15
CA SER A 104 12.65 -1.36 -12.44
C SER A 104 12.50 -0.79 -11.03
N LEU A 105 13.00 -1.52 -10.04
CA LEU A 105 12.97 -1.10 -8.63
C LEU A 105 13.71 0.22 -8.41
N GLU A 106 12.99 1.23 -7.94
CA GLU A 106 13.57 2.50 -7.48
C GLU A 106 13.98 2.39 -6.01
N TRP A 107 13.04 1.97 -5.16
CA TRP A 107 13.29 1.71 -3.75
C TRP A 107 12.27 0.72 -3.18
N LYS A 108 12.60 0.15 -2.02
CA LYS A 108 11.68 -0.59 -1.18
C LYS A 108 11.95 -0.26 0.30
N THR A 109 10.90 -0.20 1.10
CA THR A 109 10.98 0.19 2.51
C THR A 109 10.06 -0.68 3.33
N VAL A 110 10.61 -1.33 4.36
CA VAL A 110 9.80 -1.96 5.42
C VAL A 110 9.13 -0.82 6.20
N ALA A 111 7.84 -0.60 5.97
CA ALA A 111 7.12 0.57 6.44
C ALA A 111 6.21 0.27 7.65
N ASP A 112 6.06 -1.00 8.00
CA ASP A 112 5.42 -1.49 9.21
C ASP A 112 6.21 -2.73 9.66
N ALA A 113 6.21 -3.07 10.94
CA ALA A 113 6.90 -4.27 11.41
C ALA A 113 6.14 -5.56 11.06
N PHE A 114 4.84 -5.47 10.73
CA PHE A 114 3.96 -6.61 10.52
C PHE A 114 3.26 -6.57 9.15
N THR A 115 2.35 -5.64 8.87
CA THR A 115 1.61 -5.60 7.60
C THR A 115 1.37 -4.16 7.14
N CYS A 116 1.51 -3.88 5.85
CA CYS A 116 1.01 -2.64 5.25
C CYS A 116 -0.40 -2.87 4.67
N PHE A 117 -1.39 -2.20 5.24
CA PHE A 117 -2.79 -2.26 4.81
C PHE A 117 -3.14 -1.28 3.68
N GLY A 118 -2.38 -0.20 3.54
CA GLY A 118 -2.59 0.75 2.45
C GLY A 118 -1.52 1.82 2.33
N ILE A 119 -1.57 2.54 1.21
CA ILE A 119 -0.67 3.65 0.88
C ILE A 119 -1.46 4.78 0.22
N TYR A 120 -1.19 6.00 0.66
CA TYR A 120 -1.91 7.20 0.26
C TYR A 120 -0.92 8.34 -0.01
N TYR A 121 -1.33 9.30 -0.84
CA TYR A 121 -0.63 10.58 -0.92
C TYR A 121 -0.77 11.36 0.37
N LEU A 122 0.33 11.96 0.82
CA LEU A 122 0.34 12.97 1.87
C LEU A 122 1.24 14.11 1.42
N GLU A 123 0.64 15.14 0.82
CA GLU A 123 1.39 16.21 0.14
C GLU A 123 2.26 15.61 -0.99
N GLU A 124 3.55 15.93 -1.06
CA GLU A 124 4.53 15.29 -1.95
C GLU A 124 5.05 13.92 -1.48
N ASP A 125 4.64 13.48 -0.29
CA ASP A 125 5.10 12.27 0.37
C ASP A 125 4.01 11.18 0.32
N TYR A 126 4.28 10.09 1.03
CA TYR A 126 3.36 8.97 1.19
C TYR A 126 3.00 8.78 2.66
N LEU A 127 1.74 8.47 2.92
CA LEU A 127 1.30 7.91 4.19
C LEU A 127 1.02 6.42 3.98
N VAL A 128 1.71 5.58 4.73
CA VAL A 128 1.47 4.14 4.79
C VAL A 128 0.62 3.86 6.02
N HIS A 129 -0.49 3.18 5.80
CA HIS A 129 -1.31 2.61 6.85
C HIS A 129 -0.81 1.20 7.12
N GLY A 130 0.04 1.05 8.13
CA GLY A 130 0.49 -0.24 8.64
C GLY A 130 -0.44 -0.81 9.71
N GLU A 131 -0.20 -2.05 10.10
CA GLU A 131 -0.94 -2.71 11.18
C GLU A 131 -0.57 -2.16 12.54
N LEU A 132 0.71 -1.94 12.80
CA LEU A 132 1.22 -1.41 14.07
C LEU A 132 1.46 0.09 13.98
N GLU A 133 1.85 0.59 12.81
CA GLU A 133 2.34 1.95 12.63
C GLU A 133 1.68 2.66 11.44
N LEU A 134 1.36 3.94 11.63
CA LEU A 134 1.24 4.88 10.52
C LEU A 134 2.62 5.42 10.21
N SER A 135 3.04 5.33 8.95
CA SER A 135 4.40 5.71 8.54
C SER A 135 4.36 6.74 7.43
N ARG A 136 4.99 7.91 7.62
CA ARG A 136 5.21 8.86 6.52
C ARG A 136 6.52 8.55 5.83
N LEU A 137 6.48 8.27 4.54
CA LEU A 137 7.66 8.06 3.70
C LEU A 137 7.83 9.26 2.77
N ASP A 138 9.05 9.78 2.64
CA ASP A 138 9.32 10.74 1.58
C ASP A 138 9.30 10.08 0.19
N LYS A 139 9.36 10.91 -0.87
CA LYS A 139 9.37 10.43 -2.27
C LYS A 139 10.49 9.43 -2.62
N THR A 140 11.55 9.38 -1.80
CA THR A 140 12.70 8.48 -1.96
C THR A 140 12.58 7.19 -1.14
N GLY A 141 11.45 7.02 -0.44
CA GLY A 141 11.15 5.86 0.39
C GLY A 141 11.73 5.97 1.81
N LYS A 142 12.30 7.11 2.20
CA LYS A 142 12.83 7.28 3.56
C LYS A 142 11.69 7.53 4.55
N ILE A 143 11.68 6.79 5.65
CA ILE A 143 10.77 7.03 6.78
C ILE A 143 11.10 8.39 7.40
N LEU A 144 10.13 9.30 7.42
CA LEU A 144 10.20 10.59 8.10
C LEU A 144 9.74 10.48 9.55
N TRP A 145 8.65 9.76 9.80
CA TRP A 145 8.15 9.42 11.13
C TRP A 145 7.27 8.17 11.08
N GLN A 146 7.10 7.54 12.24
CA GLN A 146 6.18 6.43 12.46
C GLN A 146 5.43 6.64 13.78
N ASN A 147 4.15 6.29 13.82
CA ASN A 147 3.32 6.39 15.02
C ASN A 147 2.44 5.16 15.22
N GLY A 148 2.49 4.59 16.42
CA GLY A 148 1.56 3.56 16.87
C GLY A 148 0.33 4.13 17.58
N GLY A 149 -0.72 3.31 17.68
CA GLY A 149 -1.88 3.57 18.52
C GLY A 149 -1.70 2.97 19.91
N ARG A 150 -2.78 2.85 20.68
CA ARG A 150 -2.78 1.99 21.87
C ARG A 150 -2.74 0.51 21.51
N ASP A 151 -3.17 0.18 20.30
CA ASP A 151 -3.22 -1.14 19.70
C ASP A 151 -3.12 -0.98 18.16
N ILE A 152 -3.35 -2.06 17.41
CA ILE A 152 -3.24 -2.07 15.94
C ILE A 152 -4.22 -1.11 15.26
N TRP A 153 -3.81 -0.59 14.10
CA TRP A 153 -4.58 0.35 13.27
C TRP A 153 -5.66 -0.34 12.44
N THR A 154 -6.56 -1.06 13.10
CA THR A 154 -7.76 -1.58 12.46
C THR A 154 -8.90 -1.66 13.46
N THR A 155 -10.13 -1.77 12.98
CA THR A 155 -11.33 -1.96 13.79
C THR A 155 -11.96 -3.30 13.44
N LEU A 156 -12.88 -3.77 14.29
CA LEU A 156 -13.59 -5.03 14.04
C LEU A 156 -14.37 -5.00 12.72
N GLU A 157 -14.88 -3.83 12.34
CA GLU A 157 -15.60 -3.63 11.09
C GLU A 157 -14.68 -3.59 9.86
N GLY A 158 -13.37 -3.42 10.06
CA GLY A 158 -12.38 -3.28 9.00
C GLY A 158 -12.63 -2.07 8.09
N LYS A 159 -13.34 -1.05 8.59
CA LYS A 159 -13.75 0.13 7.81
C LYS A 159 -13.43 1.39 8.56
N TYR A 160 -13.12 2.44 7.80
CA TYR A 160 -12.92 3.80 8.29
C TYR A 160 -11.79 3.93 9.33
N ASN A 161 -10.75 3.12 9.20
CA ASN A 161 -9.62 3.12 10.14
C ASN A 161 -8.69 4.32 9.93
N ILE A 162 -8.69 4.92 8.74
CA ILE A 162 -7.83 6.05 8.39
C ILE A 162 -8.53 7.01 7.41
N GLU A 163 -8.33 8.30 7.61
CA GLU A 163 -8.77 9.36 6.71
C GLU A 163 -7.73 10.50 6.69
N ILE A 164 -7.37 10.99 5.49
CA ILE A 164 -6.50 12.16 5.33
C ILE A 164 -7.40 13.37 5.10
N CYS A 165 -7.49 14.23 6.11
CA CYS A 165 -8.23 15.49 6.08
C CYS A 165 -7.34 16.64 5.57
N ASP A 166 -7.89 17.85 5.44
CA ASP A 166 -7.15 18.98 4.85
C ASP A 166 -5.92 19.41 5.66
N ASN A 167 -5.91 19.19 6.97
CA ASN A 167 -4.84 19.64 7.88
C ASN A 167 -4.45 18.62 8.96
N TYR A 168 -4.98 17.40 8.91
CA TYR A 168 -4.64 16.32 9.83
C TYR A 168 -4.96 14.95 9.21
N ILE A 169 -4.36 13.92 9.80
CA ILE A 169 -4.68 12.51 9.55
C ILE A 169 -5.53 12.05 10.71
N LEU A 170 -6.69 11.47 10.43
CA LEU A 170 -7.52 10.78 11.40
C LEU A 170 -7.25 9.29 11.32
N ALA A 171 -7.00 8.67 12.47
CA ALA A 171 -6.88 7.21 12.54
C ALA A 171 -7.58 6.67 13.78
N VAL A 172 -8.11 5.45 13.68
CA VAL A 172 -8.80 4.76 14.77
C VAL A 172 -8.14 3.39 14.97
N ASP A 173 -7.73 3.11 16.19
CA ASP A 173 -7.14 1.82 16.56
C ASP A 173 -8.20 0.78 16.99
N TRP A 174 -7.73 -0.44 17.27
CA TRP A 174 -8.57 -1.56 17.68
C TRP A 174 -9.36 -1.33 18.96
N THR A 175 -8.86 -0.44 19.82
CA THR A 175 -9.53 -0.08 21.07
C THR A 175 -10.60 1.00 20.88
N TYR A 176 -10.86 1.41 19.63
CA TYR A 176 -11.71 2.55 19.28
C TYR A 176 -11.19 3.87 19.88
N THR A 177 -9.88 4.00 19.99
CA THR A 177 -9.23 5.29 20.26
C THR A 177 -8.98 5.99 18.94
N ALA A 178 -9.55 7.18 18.77
CA ALA A 178 -9.35 8.02 17.62
C ALA A 178 -8.23 9.02 17.89
N TYR A 179 -7.40 9.24 16.87
CA TYR A 179 -6.25 10.12 16.90
C TYR A 179 -6.32 11.09 15.74
N LYS A 180 -6.12 12.39 16.02
CA LYS A 180 -5.79 13.37 14.99
C LYS A 180 -4.30 13.61 15.02
N PHE A 181 -3.60 13.25 13.96
CA PHE A 181 -2.19 13.57 13.77
C PHE A 181 -2.03 14.77 12.84
N SER A 182 -1.15 15.69 13.18
CA SER A 182 -0.59 16.60 12.18
C SER A 182 0.21 15.82 11.13
N PHE A 183 0.45 16.44 9.97
CA PHE A 183 1.25 15.79 8.91
C PHE A 183 2.72 15.57 9.32
N ASP A 184 3.22 16.28 10.34
CA ASP A 184 4.53 16.05 10.96
C ASP A 184 4.53 14.88 11.98
N GLY A 185 3.42 14.17 12.12
CA GLY A 185 3.30 13.01 13.02
C GLY A 185 3.06 13.38 14.48
N ARG A 186 2.77 14.64 14.83
CA ARG A 186 2.40 15.00 16.21
C ARG A 186 0.92 14.72 16.46
N VAL A 187 0.60 14.09 17.59
CA VAL A 187 -0.77 13.94 18.09
C VAL A 187 -1.32 15.32 18.46
N LEU A 188 -2.42 15.72 17.82
CA LEU A 188 -3.17 16.95 18.09
C LEU A 188 -4.31 16.68 19.07
N GLU A 189 -5.02 15.57 18.88
CA GLU A 189 -6.14 15.14 19.73
C GLU A 189 -6.15 13.60 19.83
N GLU A 190 -6.57 13.11 21.00
CA GLU A 190 -6.83 11.68 21.27
C GLU A 190 -8.14 11.57 22.05
N TYR A 191 -9.07 10.74 21.58
CA TYR A 191 -10.37 10.55 22.24
C TYR A 191 -10.98 9.19 21.94
N GLN A 192 -11.83 8.72 22.85
CA GLN A 192 -12.58 7.46 22.66
C GLN A 192 -13.77 7.68 21.73
N VAL A 193 -13.95 6.79 20.75
CA VAL A 193 -15.15 6.76 19.90
C VAL A 193 -16.02 5.55 20.22
N SER A 194 -17.34 5.74 20.24
CA SER A 194 -18.26 4.62 20.37
C SER A 194 -18.41 3.89 19.05
N GLN A 195 -18.53 2.56 19.07
CA GLN A 195 -18.77 1.70 17.89
C GLN A 195 -19.92 2.19 16.99
N LYS A 196 -20.93 2.89 17.52
CA LYS A 196 -22.08 3.40 16.76
C LYS A 196 -21.87 4.71 16.00
N ASN A 197 -20.84 5.49 16.33
CA ASN A 197 -20.68 6.88 15.84
C ASN A 197 -19.52 7.05 14.85
N GLN A 198 -19.00 5.97 14.28
CA GLN A 198 -17.68 5.96 13.64
C GLN A 198 -17.43 7.14 12.68
N PHE A 199 -18.40 7.61 11.88
CA PHE A 199 -18.26 8.89 11.14
C PHE A 199 -19.59 9.63 10.97
N GLY A 200 -20.39 9.71 12.04
CA GLY A 200 -21.66 10.45 12.03
C GLY A 200 -21.45 11.94 12.32
N ASN A 201 -21.23 12.74 11.27
CA ASN A 201 -21.08 14.21 11.23
C ASN A 201 -19.64 14.75 11.20
N THR A 202 -19.00 14.67 10.04
CA THR A 202 -18.00 15.66 9.62
C THR A 202 -18.46 16.29 8.31
N PRO A 203 -18.82 17.60 8.28
CA PRO A 203 -19.12 18.28 7.04
C PRO A 203 -17.83 18.91 6.52
N GLU A 204 -16.99 18.20 5.75
CA GLU A 204 -16.13 18.86 4.75
C GLU A 204 -15.47 17.90 3.74
N ARG A 205 -15.92 18.07 2.49
CA ARG A 205 -15.31 17.81 1.18
C ARG A 205 -14.18 16.77 1.09
N LYS A 206 -14.56 15.60 0.55
CA LYS A 206 -13.67 14.74 -0.25
C LYS A 206 -12.97 15.59 -1.33
N LYS A 207 -11.64 15.73 -1.29
CA LYS A 207 -10.87 16.19 -2.45
C LYS A 207 -11.01 15.13 -3.55
N LYS A 208 -11.63 15.50 -4.67
CA LYS A 208 -11.52 14.74 -5.92
C LYS A 208 -10.16 15.07 -6.51
N TRP A 209 -9.24 14.11 -6.48
CA TRP A 209 -7.88 14.24 -7.01
C TRP A 209 -7.79 14.09 -8.54
N TRP A 210 -8.72 14.72 -9.27
CA TRP A 210 -8.67 14.77 -10.73
C TRP A 210 -9.07 16.16 -11.22
N LYS A 211 -8.09 17.02 -11.45
CA LYS A 211 -8.19 18.10 -12.42
C LYS A 211 -6.83 18.25 -13.12
N TRP A 212 -6.85 17.91 -14.40
CA TRP A 212 -5.82 18.15 -15.39
C TRP A 212 -5.50 19.64 -15.48
#